data_AF-U5ECY2-F1
#
_entry.id   AF-U5ECY2-F1
#
_cell.length_a   1.000
_cell.length_b   1.000
_cell.length_c   1.000
_cell.angle_alpha   90.00
_cell.angle_beta   90.00
_cell.angle_gamma   90.00
#
_symmetry.space_group_name_H-M   'P 1'
#
loop_
_entity.id
_entity.type
_entity.pdbx_description
1 polymer ?
#
loop_
_entity_poly.entity_id
_entity_poly.type
_entity_poly.pdbx_seq_one_letter_code
_entity_poly.pdbx_strand_id
1 'polypeptide(L)'
;MSTTARRRPADHGWFTSSRSNNGNQCVEVRFAGDVVQIRDSKFRRNPLNAGLDEPVITVGADLWTAFLHCLLSARRHPDLVAHVAVDGSATLRHDDVVLRFTAGEWEAFVAGVRDDEFVCV
;
A
#
# COMPACT_ATOMS: atom_id res chain seq x y z
N MET A 1 4.79 -21.04 12.19
CA MET A 1 3.44 -20.64 12.65
C MET A 1 3.36 -19.13 12.53
N SER A 2 2.88 -18.63 11.39
CA SER A 2 2.79 -17.19 11.13
C SER A 2 1.33 -16.80 11.17
N THR A 3 0.99 -16.06 12.23
CA THR A 3 -0.37 -15.65 12.59
C THR A 3 -0.95 -14.76 11.50
N THR A 4 -1.98 -15.27 10.82
CA THR A 4 -2.87 -14.52 9.93
C THR A 4 -3.53 -13.39 10.71
N ALA A 5 -3.01 -12.17 10.60
CA ALA A 5 -3.58 -11.03 11.28
C ALA A 5 -4.74 -10.45 10.46
N ARG A 6 -5.94 -11.04 10.57
CA ARG A 6 -7.18 -10.33 10.23
C ARG A 6 -7.32 -9.17 11.21
N ARG A 7 -6.85 -7.98 10.85
CA ARG A 7 -6.97 -6.80 11.73
C ARG A 7 -8.27 -6.06 11.44
N ARG A 8 -8.95 -5.73 12.54
CA ARG A 8 -10.22 -5.01 12.53
C ARG A 8 -9.97 -3.52 12.22
N PRO A 9 -10.95 -2.80 11.65
CA PRO A 9 -10.89 -1.34 11.43
C PRO A 9 -10.60 -0.50 12.68
N ALA A 10 -10.67 -1.08 13.87
CA ALA A 10 -10.40 -0.43 15.15
C ALA A 10 -8.89 -0.29 15.50
N ASP A 11 -7.99 -0.91 14.74
CA ASP A 11 -6.54 -0.68 14.91
C ASP A 11 -6.16 0.64 14.20
N HIS A 12 -6.28 1.77 14.92
CA HIS A 12 -6.06 3.14 14.43
C HIS A 12 -4.59 3.47 14.03
N GLY A 13 -3.72 2.48 13.85
CA GLY A 13 -2.29 2.65 13.60
C GLY A 13 -1.89 2.34 12.16
N TRP A 14 -0.78 2.94 11.72
CA TRP A 14 -0.10 2.52 10.49
C TRP A 14 0.46 1.11 10.68
N PHE A 15 0.23 0.23 9.72
CA PHE A 15 0.78 -1.12 9.71
C PHE A 15 1.36 -1.44 8.33
N THR A 16 2.36 -2.33 8.32
CA THR A 16 3.04 -2.83 7.13
C THR A 16 2.62 -4.27 6.88
N SER A 17 2.79 -4.77 5.65
CA SER A 17 2.62 -6.21 5.35
C SER A 17 3.57 -7.05 6.22
N SER A 18 3.15 -8.27 6.59
CA SER A 18 4.00 -9.21 7.31
C SER A 18 5.18 -9.72 6.45
N ARG A 19 5.06 -9.57 5.13
CA ARG A 19 6.07 -9.94 4.12
C ARG A 19 7.08 -8.83 3.85
N SER A 20 6.91 -7.65 4.45
CA SER A 20 7.88 -6.57 4.33
C SER A 20 9.13 -6.94 5.13
N ASN A 21 10.16 -7.47 4.46
CA ASN A 21 11.32 -8.02 5.14
C ASN A 21 12.06 -6.91 5.92
N ASN A 22 12.55 -7.30 7.10
CA ASN A 22 12.89 -6.48 8.26
C ASN A 22 14.11 -5.53 8.07
N GLY A 23 14.04 -4.62 7.09
CA GLY A 23 15.19 -3.86 6.62
C GLY A 23 14.97 -2.37 6.39
N ASN A 24 14.20 -1.94 5.37
CA ASN A 24 14.22 -0.51 5.01
C ASN A 24 13.14 -0.01 4.02
N GLN A 25 12.16 -0.81 3.61
CA GLN A 25 11.40 -0.57 2.38
C GLN A 25 9.97 -1.16 2.53
N CYS A 26 9.00 -0.39 3.00
CA CYS A 26 7.64 -0.91 3.26
C CYS A 26 6.53 0.08 2.87
N VAL A 27 5.51 -0.45 2.20
CA VAL A 27 4.18 0.18 2.07
C VAL A 27 3.51 0.16 3.45
N GLU A 28 3.13 1.32 3.94
CA GLU A 28 2.33 1.45 5.16
C GLU A 28 0.89 1.74 4.77
N VAL A 29 -0.02 0.96 5.35
CA VAL A 29 -1.46 1.15 5.21
C VAL A 29 -2.04 1.45 6.58
N ARG A 30 -3.04 2.32 6.62
CA ARG A 30 -3.81 2.63 7.83
C ARG A 30 -5.29 2.66 7.51
N PHE A 31 -6.06 1.95 8.31
CA PHE A 31 -7.51 2.05 8.28
C PHE A 31 -7.94 3.16 9.24
N ALA A 32 -8.65 4.16 8.72
CA ALA A 32 -9.10 5.32 9.46
C ALA A 32 -10.62 5.51 9.25
N GLY A 33 -11.42 4.65 9.87
CA GLY A 33 -12.87 4.61 9.67
C GLY A 33 -13.19 4.09 8.27
N ASP A 34 -13.91 4.89 7.48
CA ASP A 34 -14.36 4.51 6.13
C ASP A 34 -13.32 4.75 5.03
N VAL A 35 -12.11 5.18 5.41
CA VAL A 35 -11.00 5.43 4.48
C VAL A 35 -9.76 4.61 4.81
N VAL A 36 -9.00 4.32 3.77
CA VAL A 36 -7.70 3.67 3.79
C VAL A 36 -6.66 4.67 3.35
N GLN A 37 -5.67 4.89 4.21
CA GLN A 37 -4.51 5.72 3.91
C GLN A 37 -3.33 4.84 3.55
N ILE A 38 -2.67 5.13 2.44
CA ILE A 38 -1.46 4.45 1.99
C ILE A 38 -0.35 5.48 1.93
N ARG A 39 0.82 5.12 2.48
CA ARG A 39 2.03 5.94 2.37
C ARG A 39 3.27 5.08 2.22
N ASP A 40 4.36 5.76 1.94
CA ASP A 40 5.67 5.16 1.74
C ASP A 40 6.62 5.57 2.86
N SER A 41 6.91 4.62 3.76
CA SER A 41 7.77 4.86 4.92
C SER A 41 9.19 5.35 4.57
N LYS A 42 9.67 5.07 3.34
CA LYS A 42 11.00 5.53 2.90
C LYS A 42 11.00 7.00 2.51
N PHE A 43 9.84 7.59 2.19
CA PHE A 43 9.74 9.01 1.84
C PHE A 43 10.33 9.88 2.95
N ARG A 44 10.03 9.55 4.22
CA ARG A 44 10.55 10.22 5.40
C ARG A 44 12.03 9.97 5.70
N ARG A 45 12.58 8.85 5.21
CA ARG A 45 13.98 8.47 5.45
C ARG A 45 14.92 9.04 4.41
N ASN A 46 14.42 9.39 3.23
CA ASN A 46 15.23 9.95 2.16
C ASN A 46 15.56 11.44 2.46
N PRO A 47 16.83 11.80 2.68
CA PRO A 47 17.22 13.19 2.95
C PRO A 47 16.88 14.14 1.81
N LEU A 48 16.75 13.64 0.58
CA LEU A 48 16.35 14.44 -0.58
C LEU A 48 14.89 14.90 -0.52
N ASN A 49 14.07 14.26 0.32
CA ASN A 49 12.67 14.63 0.54
C ASN A 49 12.50 15.50 1.79
N ALA A 50 13.59 15.92 2.44
CA ALA A 50 13.52 16.74 3.64
C ALA A 50 12.85 18.08 3.33
N GLY A 51 11.71 18.35 3.98
CA GLY A 51 10.90 19.56 3.77
C GLY A 51 9.80 19.42 2.72
N LEU A 52 9.66 18.26 2.08
CA LEU A 52 8.48 17.94 1.26
C LEU A 52 7.37 17.32 2.12
N ASP A 53 6.13 17.64 1.79
CA ASP A 53 4.98 16.96 2.39
C ASP A 53 4.99 15.48 2.02
N GLU A 54 4.80 14.61 3.01
CA GLU A 54 4.73 13.17 2.79
C GLU A 54 3.48 12.86 1.94
N PRO A 55 3.64 12.25 0.75
CA PRO A 55 2.50 11.87 -0.06
C PRO A 55 1.75 10.75 0.65
N VAL A 56 0.48 10.99 0.93
CA VAL A 56 -0.44 10.01 1.50
C VAL A 56 -1.63 9.88 0.55
N ILE A 57 -1.79 8.70 -0.04
CA ILE A 57 -2.98 8.37 -0.81
C ILE A 57 -4.09 8.04 0.19
N THR A 58 -5.23 8.71 0.09
CA THR A 58 -6.41 8.41 0.92
C THR A 58 -7.55 7.99 -0.01
N VAL A 59 -8.07 6.78 0.19
CA VAL A 59 -9.16 6.21 -0.61
C VAL A 59 -10.26 5.65 0.29
N GLY A 60 -11.49 5.53 -0.20
CA GLY A 60 -12.55 4.83 0.55
C GLY A 60 -12.26 3.34 0.75
N ALA A 61 -12.78 2.73 1.81
CA ALA A 61 -12.62 1.30 2.09
C ALA A 61 -13.18 0.40 0.97
N ASP A 62 -14.31 0.79 0.36
CA ASP A 62 -14.90 0.09 -0.77
C ASP A 62 -14.01 0.17 -2.02
N LEU A 63 -13.45 1.36 -2.27
CA LEU A 63 -12.51 1.60 -3.37
C LEU A 63 -11.24 0.79 -3.18
N TRP A 64 -10.68 0.78 -1.97
CA TRP A 64 -9.52 -0.05 -1.62
C TRP A 64 -9.79 -1.52 -1.89
N THR A 65 -10.93 -2.05 -1.43
CA THR A 65 -11.32 -3.44 -1.65
C THR A 65 -11.46 -3.76 -3.14
N ALA A 66 -12.11 -2.88 -3.92
CA ALA A 66 -12.20 -3.02 -5.37
C ALA A 66 -10.83 -2.99 -6.04
N PHE A 67 -9.93 -2.12 -5.60
CA PHE A 67 -8.55 -2.06 -6.08
C PHE A 67 -7.79 -3.35 -5.81
N LEU A 68 -7.88 -3.93 -4.61
CA LEU A 68 -7.24 -5.21 -4.29
C LEU A 68 -7.75 -6.33 -5.21
N HIS A 69 -9.06 -6.40 -5.45
CA HIS A 69 -9.64 -7.36 -6.39
C HIS A 69 -9.16 -7.14 -7.83
N CYS A 70 -9.07 -5.88 -8.29
CA CYS A 70 -8.50 -5.55 -9.58
C CYS A 70 -7.05 -6.01 -9.67
N LEU A 71 -6.24 -5.72 -8.65
CA LEU A 71 -4.83 -6.08 -8.60
C LEU A 71 -4.61 -7.60 -8.69
N LEU A 72 -5.39 -8.37 -7.93
CA LEU A 72 -5.37 -9.84 -7.98
C LEU A 72 -5.85 -10.39 -9.33
N SER A 73 -6.77 -9.69 -10.00
CA SER A 73 -7.26 -10.04 -11.34
C SER A 73 -6.36 -9.52 -12.48
N ALA A 74 -5.21 -8.91 -12.17
CA ALA A 74 -4.37 -8.19 -13.14
C ALA A 74 -5.13 -7.12 -13.96
N ARG A 75 -6.19 -6.55 -13.38
CA ARG A 75 -6.99 -5.47 -13.94
C ARG A 75 -6.57 -4.13 -13.34
N ARG A 76 -6.81 -3.05 -14.09
CA ARG A 76 -6.61 -1.68 -13.61
C ARG A 76 -7.90 -1.18 -12.98
N HIS A 77 -7.81 -0.62 -11.79
CA HIS A 77 -8.89 0.14 -11.19
C HIS A 77 -8.94 1.55 -11.83
N PRO A 78 -10.11 2.17 -12.02
CA PRO A 78 -10.22 3.50 -12.63
C PRO A 78 -9.55 4.60 -11.81
N ASP A 79 -9.77 4.62 -10.49
CA ASP A 79 -9.32 5.73 -9.63
C ASP A 79 -7.96 5.48 -8.95
N LEU A 80 -7.76 4.31 -8.34
CA LEU A 80 -6.48 3.91 -7.74
C LEU A 80 -5.64 3.08 -8.72
N VAL A 81 -4.72 3.72 -9.43
CA VAL A 81 -3.97 3.09 -10.52
C VAL A 81 -2.59 2.65 -10.05
N ALA A 82 -2.34 1.34 -10.09
CA ALA A 82 -1.00 0.78 -9.98
C ALA A 82 -0.37 0.59 -11.36
N HIS A 83 0.73 1.29 -11.64
CA HIS A 83 1.54 1.10 -12.84
C HIS A 83 2.84 0.40 -12.47
N VAL A 84 3.02 -0.82 -12.97
CA VAL A 84 4.24 -1.62 -12.79
C VAL A 84 5.12 -1.42 -14.02
N ALA A 85 6.34 -0.93 -13.80
CA ALA A 85 7.36 -0.74 -14.81
C ALA A 85 8.06 -2.07 -15.14
N VAL A 86 8.82 -2.07 -16.25
CA VAL A 86 9.51 -3.26 -16.76
C VAL A 86 10.59 -3.77 -15.80
N ASP A 87 11.19 -2.87 -15.01
CA ASP A 87 12.17 -3.22 -13.96
C ASP A 87 11.54 -3.80 -12.69
N GLY A 88 10.21 -3.96 -12.68
CA GLY A 88 9.43 -4.45 -11.55
C GLY A 88 9.05 -3.37 -10.55
N SER A 89 9.59 -2.15 -10.66
CA SER A 89 9.16 -1.02 -9.82
C SER A 89 7.70 -0.70 -10.08
N ALA A 90 7.01 -0.15 -9.08
CA ALA A 90 5.60 0.21 -9.23
C ALA A 90 5.35 1.63 -8.78
N THR A 91 4.40 2.29 -9.42
CA THR A 91 3.85 3.57 -8.96
C THR A 91 2.38 3.38 -8.67
N LEU A 92 1.95 3.83 -7.51
CA LEU A 92 0.55 3.87 -7.13
C LEU A 92 0.11 5.33 -7.22
N ARG A 93 -0.90 5.59 -8.02
CA ARG A 93 -1.45 6.94 -8.21
C ARG A 93 -2.92 6.96 -7.85
N HIS A 94 -3.30 7.98 -7.11
CA HIS A 94 -4.69 8.36 -6.88
C HIS A 94 -4.77 9.88 -6.97
N ASP A 95 -5.64 10.40 -7.84
CA ASP A 95 -5.69 11.82 -8.17
C ASP A 95 -4.29 12.36 -8.55
N ASP A 96 -3.83 13.38 -7.82
CA ASP A 96 -2.51 14.03 -7.98
C ASP A 96 -1.41 13.41 -7.09
N VAL A 97 -1.75 12.47 -6.21
CA VAL A 97 -0.78 11.85 -5.30
C VAL A 97 -0.18 10.61 -5.96
N VAL A 98 1.16 10.55 -6.02
CA VAL A 98 1.91 9.42 -6.58
C VAL A 98 2.88 8.88 -5.54
N LEU A 99 2.75 7.59 -5.23
CA LEU A 99 3.71 6.81 -4.44
C LEU A 99 4.57 5.96 -5.37
N ARG A 100 5.86 5.84 -5.05
CA ARG A 100 6.82 5.08 -5.87
C ARG A 100 7.42 3.95 -5.05
N PHE A 101 7.28 2.73 -5.54
CA PHE A 101 7.76 1.51 -4.90
C PHE A 101 8.83 0.86 -5.76
N THR A 102 9.85 0.30 -5.10
CA THR A 102 10.83 -0.58 -5.73
C THR A 102 10.20 -1.92 -6.10
N ALA A 103 10.89 -2.72 -6.91
CA ALA A 103 10.40 -4.04 -7.29
C ALA A 103 10.13 -4.95 -6.09
N GLY A 104 11.06 -4.98 -5.12
CA GLY A 104 10.90 -5.80 -3.92
C GLY A 104 9.76 -5.34 -3.00
N GLU A 105 9.54 -4.03 -2.89
CA GLU A 105 8.40 -3.48 -2.13
C GLU A 105 7.07 -3.85 -2.76
N TRP A 106 6.99 -3.71 -4.08
CA TRP A 106 5.77 -4.04 -4.82
C TRP A 106 5.46 -5.53 -4.77
N GLU A 107 6.46 -6.38 -4.92
CA GLU A 107 6.30 -7.83 -4.79
C GLU A 107 5.81 -8.22 -3.40
N ALA A 108 6.39 -7.65 -2.34
CA ALA A 108 5.96 -7.88 -0.96
C ALA A 108 4.52 -7.41 -0.72
N PHE A 109 4.15 -6.24 -1.27
CA PHE A 109 2.79 -5.74 -1.22
C PHE A 109 1.80 -6.68 -1.91
N VAL A 110 2.07 -7.09 -3.15
CA VAL A 110 1.22 -8.03 -3.89
C VAL A 110 1.13 -9.38 -3.18
N ALA A 111 2.21 -9.85 -2.57
CA ALA A 111 2.20 -11.06 -1.74
C ALA A 111 1.28 -10.90 -0.51
N GLY A 112 1.36 -9.77 0.20
CA GLY A 112 0.46 -9.48 1.32
C GLY A 112 -1.01 -9.36 0.90
N VAL A 113 -1.29 -8.80 -0.29
CA VAL A 113 -2.66 -8.76 -0.85
C VAL A 113 -3.18 -10.16 -1.15
N ARG A 114 -2.34 -11.07 -1.66
CA ARG A 114 -2.71 -12.47 -1.91
C ARG A 114 -2.96 -13.26 -0.62
N ASP A 115 -2.30 -12.87 0.46
CA ASP A 115 -2.48 -13.47 1.80
C ASP A 115 -3.66 -12.82 2.57
N ASP A 116 -4.50 -12.02 1.90
CA ASP A 116 -5.63 -11.26 2.47
C ASP A 116 -5.25 -10.30 3.61
N GLU A 117 -3.99 -9.86 3.70
CA GLU A 117 -3.50 -9.00 4.80
C GLU A 117 -4.06 -7.58 4.78
N PHE A 118 -4.56 -7.15 3.62
CA PHE A 118 -5.03 -5.79 3.38
C PHE A 118 -6.55 -5.69 3.20
N VAL A 119 -7.29 -6.79 3.42
CA VAL A 119 -8.74 -6.84 3.21
C VAL A 119 -9.47 -6.20 4.39
N CYS A 120 -10.37 -5.25 4.09
CA CYS A 120 -11.34 -4.75 5.06
C CYS A 120 -12.39 -5.84 5.32
N VAL A 121 -12.52 -6.30 6.56
CA VAL A 121 -13.57 -7.23 7.03
C VAL A 121 -14.60 -6.53 7.91
#